data_AF-A0A936MU31-F1
#
_entry.id   AF-A0A936MU31-F1
#
_cell.length_a   1.000
_cell.length_b   1.000
_cell.length_c   1.000
_cell.angle_alpha   90.00
_cell.angle_beta   90.00
_cell.angle_gamma   90.00
#
_symmetry.space_group_name_H-M   'P 1'
#
loop_
_entity.id
_entity.type
_entity.pdbx_description
1 polymer ?
#
loop_
_entity_poly.entity_id
_entity_poly.type
_entity_poly.pdbx_seq_one_letter_code
_entity_poly.pdbx_strand_id
1 'polypeptide(L)'
;MTPHIRLWDAELGLIIRHPSGVIYTNQTRGNCCDQPEMEGVFVPIDAEQTWEKLSDYFTGTKYCGSGAMHGIDEEDAMFIESVLRDARVGVPLVVDRSRLEASHEAWVHVVIEGDGDSWSLISGFGPYPTDAVLTWPNSD
;
A
#
# COMPACT_ATOMS: atom_id res chain seq x y z
N MET A 1 1.29 14.47 -22.08
CA MET A 1 0.72 14.80 -20.76
C MET A 1 0.35 13.49 -20.13
N THR A 2 0.93 13.15 -18.99
CA THR A 2 0.68 11.86 -18.31
C THR A 2 -0.51 12.02 -17.36
N PRO A 3 -1.57 11.21 -17.49
CA PRO A 3 -2.68 11.18 -16.53
C PRO A 3 -2.21 11.00 -15.07
N HIS A 4 -2.77 11.79 -14.14
CA HIS A 4 -2.58 11.65 -12.69
C HIS A 4 -3.92 11.37 -12.01
N ILE A 5 -3.93 10.39 -11.12
CA ILE A 5 -5.07 10.06 -10.25
C ILE A 5 -4.64 10.24 -8.80
N ARG A 6 -5.40 11.05 -8.04
CA ARG A 6 -5.18 11.31 -6.62
C ARG A 6 -6.11 10.40 -5.81
N LEU A 7 -5.54 9.70 -4.83
CA LEU A 7 -6.22 8.65 -4.07
C LEU A 7 -6.67 9.09 -2.67
N TRP A 8 -6.79 10.39 -2.41
CA TRP A 8 -7.09 10.94 -1.08
C TRP A 8 -8.36 10.34 -0.43
N ASP A 9 -9.39 10.10 -1.24
CA ASP A 9 -10.67 9.52 -0.80
C ASP A 9 -10.86 8.07 -1.29
N ALA A 10 -9.81 7.43 -1.79
CA ALA A 10 -9.89 6.04 -2.23
C ALA A 10 -9.71 5.11 -1.04
N GLU A 11 -10.56 4.08 -0.92
CA GLU A 11 -10.42 3.02 0.07
C GLU A 11 -9.10 2.24 -0.11
N LEU A 12 -8.91 1.18 0.70
CA LEU A 12 -7.75 0.31 0.59
C LEU A 12 -7.55 -0.18 -0.85
N GLY A 13 -6.33 -0.07 -1.35
CA GLY A 13 -6.00 -0.56 -2.67
C GLY A 13 -4.52 -0.85 -2.86
N LEU A 14 -4.25 -1.51 -3.98
CA LEU A 14 -2.90 -1.77 -4.46
C LEU A 14 -2.66 -0.98 -5.74
N ILE A 15 -1.54 -0.27 -5.82
CA ILE A 15 -0.99 0.21 -7.08
C ILE A 15 0.05 -0.81 -7.53
N ILE A 16 -0.25 -1.60 -8.55
CA ILE A 16 0.67 -2.59 -9.11
C ILE A 16 1.53 -1.91 -10.16
N ARG A 17 2.87 -1.93 -10.01
CA ARG A 17 3.78 -1.29 -10.96
C ARG A 17 3.60 -1.90 -12.35
N HIS A 18 3.22 -1.06 -13.31
CA HIS A 18 2.96 -1.48 -14.69
C HIS A 18 3.03 -0.25 -15.62
N PRO A 19 3.55 -0.37 -16.85
CA PRO A 19 3.61 0.73 -17.82
C PRO A 19 2.23 1.07 -18.40
N SER A 20 1.32 1.56 -17.56
CA SER A 20 -0.07 1.88 -17.93
C SER A 20 -0.21 3.26 -18.56
N GLY A 21 0.79 4.14 -18.40
CA GLY A 21 0.71 5.56 -18.71
C GLY A 21 -0.08 6.37 -17.66
N VAL A 22 -0.46 5.79 -16.52
CA VAL A 22 -1.22 6.46 -15.45
C VAL A 22 -0.39 6.50 -14.17
N ILE A 23 -0.20 7.71 -13.63
CA ILE A 23 0.45 7.93 -12.34
C ILE A 23 -0.61 8.03 -11.24
N TYR A 24 -0.39 7.30 -10.16
CA TYR A 24 -1.17 7.39 -8.94
C TYR A 24 -0.36 8.10 -7.86
N THR A 25 -1.04 8.91 -7.06
CA THR A 25 -0.45 9.60 -5.91
C THR A 25 -1.42 9.62 -4.74
N ASN A 26 -0.88 9.67 -3.52
CA ASN A 26 -1.66 9.82 -2.30
C ASN A 26 -0.92 10.72 -1.29
N GLN A 27 -1.66 11.34 -0.36
CA GLN A 27 -1.06 12.05 0.76
C GLN A 27 -0.55 11.07 1.81
N THR A 28 0.59 11.39 2.41
CA THR A 28 1.26 10.52 3.36
C THR A 28 2.02 11.31 4.42
N ARG A 29 2.46 10.62 5.49
CA ARG A 29 3.26 11.16 6.61
C ARG A 29 2.56 12.26 7.40
N GLY A 30 1.24 12.12 7.60
CA GLY A 30 0.41 13.10 8.31
C GLY A 30 0.73 14.54 7.88
N ASN A 31 1.08 15.36 8.86
CA ASN A 31 1.32 16.81 8.73
C ASN A 31 2.38 17.23 7.70
N CYS A 32 3.18 16.31 7.18
CA CYS A 32 4.22 16.62 6.19
C CYS A 32 3.66 16.76 4.78
N CYS A 33 2.46 16.21 4.54
CA CYS A 33 1.76 16.26 3.25
C CYS A 33 2.60 15.74 2.07
N ASP A 34 3.44 14.73 2.29
CA ASP A 34 4.24 14.13 1.22
C ASP A 34 3.30 13.41 0.23
N GLN A 35 3.58 13.57 -1.08
CA GLN A 35 2.76 13.03 -2.18
C GLN A 35 3.61 12.09 -3.05
N PRO A 36 3.98 10.89 -2.58
CA PRO A 36 4.69 9.93 -3.41
C PRO A 36 3.85 9.52 -4.62
N GLU A 37 4.54 9.01 -5.65
CA GLU A 37 3.93 8.69 -6.94
C GLU A 37 4.41 7.33 -7.47
N MET A 38 3.51 6.62 -8.14
CA MET A 38 3.82 5.37 -8.84
C MET A 38 3.01 5.25 -10.13
N GLU A 39 3.68 4.91 -11.22
CA GLU A 39 2.99 4.44 -12.43
C GLU A 39 2.51 2.99 -12.25
N GLY A 40 1.25 2.72 -12.56
CA GLY A 40 0.73 1.38 -12.38
C GLY A 40 -0.72 1.18 -12.74
N VAL A 41 -1.29 0.08 -12.23
CA VAL A 41 -2.72 -0.22 -12.27
C VAL A 41 -3.22 -0.24 -10.82
N PHE A 42 -4.27 0.52 -10.53
CA PHE A 42 -4.90 0.51 -9.22
C PHE A 42 -5.96 -0.58 -9.11
N VAL A 43 -5.89 -1.37 -8.05
CA VAL A 43 -6.81 -2.45 -7.72
C VAL A 43 -7.41 -2.16 -6.33
N PRO A 44 -8.72 -1.83 -6.24
CA PRO A 44 -9.36 -1.69 -4.94
C PRO A 44 -9.43 -3.05 -4.23
N ILE A 45 -9.18 -3.05 -2.93
CA ILE A 45 -9.27 -4.24 -2.07
C ILE A 45 -10.51 -4.07 -1.20
N ASP A 46 -11.48 -4.98 -1.37
CA ASP A 46 -12.67 -5.05 -0.52
C ASP A 46 -12.28 -5.51 0.89
N ALA A 47 -12.07 -4.54 1.77
CA ALA A 47 -11.66 -4.77 3.14
C ALA A 47 -11.99 -3.56 4.04
N GLU A 48 -13.29 -3.28 4.22
CA GLU A 48 -13.81 -2.13 4.99
C GLU A 48 -13.11 -1.93 6.35
N GLN A 49 -12.76 -3.02 7.07
CA GLN A 49 -12.13 -2.94 8.39
C GLN A 49 -10.60 -2.95 8.37
N THR A 50 -9.98 -3.23 7.22
CA THR A 50 -8.52 -3.44 7.15
C THR A 50 -7.78 -2.12 7.15
N TRP A 51 -8.25 -1.12 6.40
CA TRP A 51 -7.58 0.18 6.38
C TRP A 51 -7.77 0.94 7.70
N GLU A 52 -8.90 0.79 8.38
CA GLU A 52 -9.12 1.35 9.73
C GLU A 52 -8.07 0.82 10.71
N LYS A 53 -7.81 -0.49 10.71
CA LYS A 53 -6.75 -1.10 11.54
C LYS A 53 -5.35 -0.56 11.22
N LEU A 54 -5.05 -0.32 9.95
CA LEU A 54 -3.79 0.28 9.53
C LEU A 54 -3.70 1.73 10.03
N SER A 55 -4.76 2.50 9.85
CA SER A 55 -4.85 3.90 10.33
C SER A 55 -4.68 3.99 11.84
N ASP A 56 -5.36 3.15 12.61
CA ASP A 56 -5.25 3.09 14.08
C ASP A 56 -3.82 2.76 14.53
N TYR A 57 -3.11 1.92 13.78
CA TYR A 57 -1.73 1.57 14.09
C TYR A 57 -0.78 2.76 13.89
N PHE A 58 -0.89 3.46 12.76
CA PHE A 58 -0.02 4.62 12.44
C PHE A 58 -0.38 5.89 13.22
N THR A 59 -1.61 6.01 13.71
CA THR A 59 -2.03 7.08 14.64
C THR A 59 -1.79 6.72 16.11
N GLY A 60 -1.55 5.44 16.42
CA GLY A 60 -1.33 4.92 17.76
C GLY A 60 -0.01 5.33 18.41
N THR A 61 0.30 4.70 19.54
CA THR A 61 1.39 5.14 20.45
C THR A 61 2.79 5.08 19.86
N LYS A 62 3.04 4.21 18.87
CA LYS A 62 4.36 4.06 18.26
C LYS A 62 4.77 5.31 17.48
N TYR A 63 3.82 5.89 16.74
CA TYR A 63 4.07 7.02 15.85
C TYR A 63 3.40 8.31 16.30
N CYS A 64 2.45 8.26 17.23
CA CYS A 64 1.73 9.43 17.75
C CYS A 64 1.15 10.30 16.61
N GLY A 65 0.63 9.68 15.55
CA GLY A 65 0.09 10.39 14.37
C GLY A 65 1.14 10.97 13.41
N SER A 66 2.42 10.65 13.56
CA SER A 66 3.45 11.06 12.59
C SER A 66 3.51 10.22 11.32
N GLY A 67 2.68 9.17 11.23
CA GLY A 67 2.56 8.36 10.03
C GLY A 67 3.84 7.68 9.58
N ALA A 68 4.72 7.30 10.52
CA ALA A 68 6.03 6.72 10.22
C ALA A 68 6.91 7.59 9.31
N MET A 69 7.03 8.89 9.63
CA MET A 69 7.76 9.90 8.84
C MET A 69 9.19 9.49 8.41
N HIS A 70 9.85 8.63 9.18
CA HIS A 70 11.23 8.17 8.93
C HIS A 70 11.31 6.74 8.38
N GLY A 71 10.19 6.19 7.92
CA GLY A 71 10.10 4.80 7.52
C GLY A 71 9.42 3.93 8.57
N ILE A 72 9.11 2.72 8.14
CA ILE A 72 8.66 1.63 9.00
C ILE A 72 9.84 0.71 9.38
N ASP A 73 9.63 -0.20 10.33
CA ASP A 73 10.55 -1.23 10.78
C ASP A 73 9.96 -2.64 10.59
N GLU A 74 10.67 -3.65 11.07
CA GLU A 74 10.26 -5.06 10.93
C GLU A 74 8.98 -5.38 11.70
N GLU A 75 8.74 -4.74 12.86
CA GLU A 75 7.51 -4.93 13.62
C GLU A 75 6.30 -4.41 12.84
N ASP A 76 6.43 -3.25 12.21
CA ASP A 76 5.38 -2.68 11.37
C ASP A 76 5.10 -3.57 10.16
N ALA A 77 6.16 -4.05 9.50
CA ALA A 77 6.04 -4.96 8.36
C ALA A 77 5.26 -6.23 8.74
N MET A 78 5.61 -6.86 9.88
CA MET A 78 4.89 -8.02 10.39
C MET A 78 3.43 -7.71 10.72
N PHE A 79 3.16 -6.54 11.32
CA PHE A 79 1.79 -6.11 11.61
C PHE A 79 0.97 -5.91 10.33
N ILE A 80 1.49 -5.18 9.34
CA ILE A 80 0.84 -4.94 8.05
C ILE A 80 0.52 -6.26 7.37
N GLU A 81 1.45 -7.21 7.33
CA GLU A 81 1.21 -8.53 6.73
C GLU A 81 0.15 -9.35 7.49
N SER A 82 0.09 -9.21 8.81
CA SER A 82 -0.97 -9.84 9.60
C SER A 82 -2.35 -9.29 9.23
N VAL A 83 -2.45 -7.98 9.00
CA VAL A 83 -3.67 -7.28 8.58
C VAL A 83 -4.05 -7.63 7.13
N LEU A 84 -3.06 -7.74 6.24
CA LEU A 84 -3.26 -8.13 4.84
C LEU A 84 -3.68 -9.59 4.68
N ARG A 85 -3.27 -10.49 5.60
CA ARG A 85 -3.72 -11.89 5.58
C ARG A 85 -5.23 -12.01 5.79
N ASP A 86 -5.82 -11.09 6.54
CA ASP A 86 -7.27 -11.01 6.76
C ASP A 86 -7.99 -10.37 5.57
N ALA A 87 -7.31 -9.48 4.84
CA ALA A 87 -7.83 -8.89 3.61
C ALA A 87 -7.77 -9.93 2.48
N ARG A 88 -8.88 -10.17 1.78
CA ARG A 88 -8.95 -11.15 0.70
C ARG A 88 -8.28 -10.64 -0.59
N VAL A 89 -7.01 -10.22 -0.52
CA VAL A 89 -6.24 -9.67 -1.64
C VAL A 89 -6.07 -10.72 -2.76
N GLY A 90 -6.10 -12.00 -2.40
CA GLY A 90 -6.13 -13.10 -3.37
C GLY A 90 -4.79 -13.39 -4.05
N VAL A 91 -3.70 -12.73 -3.66
CA VAL A 91 -2.33 -12.99 -4.13
C VAL A 91 -1.35 -13.05 -2.96
N PRO A 92 -0.21 -13.77 -3.10
CA PRO A 92 0.87 -13.74 -2.11
C PRO A 92 1.50 -12.34 -2.10
N LEU A 93 1.14 -11.55 -1.08
CA LEU A 93 1.55 -10.17 -0.90
C LEU A 93 2.37 -10.03 0.38
N VAL A 94 3.58 -9.48 0.25
CA VAL A 94 4.51 -9.26 1.37
C VAL A 94 5.03 -7.82 1.38
N VAL A 95 5.40 -7.30 2.54
CA VAL A 95 6.05 -5.99 2.65
C VAL A 95 7.46 -6.06 2.08
N ASP A 96 7.88 -5.05 1.32
CA ASP A 96 9.25 -4.97 0.79
C ASP A 96 10.23 -4.52 1.88
N ARG A 97 10.94 -5.49 2.48
CA ARG A 97 11.95 -5.23 3.52
C ARG A 97 13.12 -4.38 3.02
N SER A 98 13.37 -4.33 1.71
CA SER A 98 14.43 -3.48 1.16
C SER A 98 14.03 -2.00 1.08
N ARG A 99 12.75 -1.68 1.33
CA ARG A 99 12.15 -0.35 1.18
C ARG A 99 11.38 0.12 2.41
N LEU A 100 11.74 -0.38 3.60
CA LEU A 100 11.09 0.03 4.85
C LEU A 100 11.27 1.54 5.13
N GLU A 101 12.46 2.10 4.90
CA GLU A 101 12.72 3.55 5.04
C GLU A 101 11.92 4.42 4.06
N ALA A 102 11.51 3.84 2.92
CA ALA A 102 10.71 4.51 1.89
C ALA A 102 9.21 4.24 2.06
N SER A 103 8.80 3.45 3.05
CA SER A 103 7.41 3.10 3.33
C SER A 103 6.93 3.88 4.54
N HIS A 104 5.69 4.33 4.50
CA HIS A 104 5.08 5.11 5.57
C HIS A 104 3.56 4.96 5.53
N GLU A 105 2.87 5.62 6.45
CA GLU A 105 1.42 5.65 6.44
C GLU A 105 0.86 5.99 5.05
N ALA A 106 -0.21 5.29 4.67
CA ALA A 106 -0.91 5.39 3.39
C ALA A 106 -0.06 5.08 2.15
N TRP A 107 1.18 4.62 2.32
CA TRP A 107 2.08 4.26 1.21
C TRP A 107 3.15 3.27 1.66
N VAL A 108 2.81 1.99 1.56
CA VAL A 108 3.71 0.90 1.94
C VAL A 108 4.16 0.16 0.69
N HIS A 109 5.48 0.06 0.51
CA HIS A 109 6.05 -0.76 -0.55
C HIS A 109 5.86 -2.24 -0.25
N VAL A 110 5.24 -2.94 -1.20
CA VAL A 110 4.90 -4.36 -1.11
C VAL A 110 5.32 -5.05 -2.40
N VAL A 111 5.43 -6.37 -2.32
CA VAL A 111 5.82 -7.24 -3.42
C VAL A 111 4.75 -8.31 -3.62
N ILE A 112 4.31 -8.47 -4.88
CA ILE A 112 3.50 -9.62 -5.29
C ILE A 112 4.47 -10.71 -5.73
N GLU A 113 4.48 -11.83 -5.01
CA GLU A 113 5.46 -12.92 -5.21
C GLU A 113 5.06 -13.89 -6.33
N GLY A 114 3.81 -13.86 -6.76
CA GLY A 114 3.26 -14.79 -7.73
C GLY A 114 1.80 -14.52 -8.04
N ASP A 115 1.26 -15.26 -9.01
CA ASP A 115 -0.19 -15.35 -9.19
C ASP A 115 -0.83 -15.99 -7.94
N GLY A 116 -2.08 -15.60 -7.68
CA GLY A 116 -2.91 -16.25 -6.68
C GLY A 116 -3.50 -17.57 -7.18
N ASP A 117 -4.53 -18.05 -6.48
CA ASP A 117 -5.33 -19.17 -6.99
C ASP A 117 -6.19 -18.76 -8.20
N SER A 118 -6.91 -19.72 -8.79
CA SER A 118 -7.74 -19.49 -9.98
C SER A 118 -8.89 -18.49 -9.79
N TRP A 119 -9.16 -18.04 -8.56
CA TRP A 119 -10.20 -17.08 -8.22
C TRP A 119 -9.63 -15.75 -7.73
N SER A 120 -8.31 -15.57 -7.84
CA SER A 120 -7.62 -14.34 -7.47
C SER A 120 -8.11 -13.14 -8.28
N LEU A 121 -8.21 -11.99 -7.61
CA LEU A 121 -8.57 -10.71 -8.23
C LEU A 121 -7.47 -10.18 -9.15
N ILE A 122 -6.23 -10.62 -8.93
CA ILE A 122 -5.01 -10.14 -9.57
C ILE A 122 -4.30 -11.33 -10.20
N SER A 123 -4.07 -11.27 -11.52
CA SER A 123 -3.27 -12.26 -12.24
C SER A 123 -2.61 -11.65 -13.48
N GLY A 124 -1.53 -12.27 -13.96
CA GLY A 124 -0.88 -11.89 -15.23
C GLY A 124 0.06 -10.68 -15.15
N PHE A 125 0.48 -10.29 -13.94
CA PHE A 125 1.46 -9.21 -13.71
C PHE A 125 2.92 -9.71 -13.68
N GLY A 126 3.17 -10.96 -14.11
CA GLY A 126 4.54 -11.47 -14.23
C GLY A 126 5.42 -10.65 -15.19
N PRO A 127 6.76 -10.71 -15.06
CA PRO A 127 7.51 -11.62 -14.19
C PRO A 127 7.42 -11.26 -12.70
N TYR A 128 7.51 -12.28 -11.85
CA TYR A 128 7.52 -12.13 -10.40
C TYR A 128 8.95 -12.19 -9.84
N PRO A 129 9.23 -11.56 -8.70
CA PRO A 129 8.35 -10.65 -7.95
C PRO A 129 8.02 -9.36 -8.72
N THR A 130 6.83 -8.79 -8.48
CA THR A 130 6.45 -7.47 -9.03
C THR A 130 6.17 -6.47 -7.91
N ASP A 131 6.74 -5.27 -8.07
CA ASP A 131 6.54 -4.15 -7.17
C ASP A 131 5.09 -3.70 -7.13
N ALA A 132 4.60 -3.39 -5.93
CA ALA A 132 3.36 -2.67 -5.73
C ALA A 132 3.46 -1.71 -4.55
N VAL A 133 2.43 -0.89 -4.39
CA VAL A 133 2.22 -0.04 -3.23
C VAL A 133 0.85 -0.33 -2.65
N LEU A 134 0.80 -0.65 -1.36
CA LEU A 134 -0.43 -0.66 -0.57
C LEU A 134 -0.73 0.79 -0.15
N THR A 135 -1.96 1.23 -0.39
CA THR A 135 -2.40 2.60 -0.09
C THR A 135 -3.83 2.62 0.42
N TRP A 136 -4.17 3.62 1.24
CA TRP A 136 -5.48 3.84 1.86
C TRP A 136 -5.63 5.34 2.21
N PRO A 137 -6.80 5.82 2.65
CA PRO A 137 -6.96 7.22 3.04
C PRO A 137 -5.97 7.59 4.17
N ASN A 138 -5.30 8.73 4.03
CA ASN A 138 -4.44 9.26 5.09
C ASN A 138 -5.28 9.68 6.31
N SER A 139 -4.71 9.64 7.51
CA SER A 139 -5.44 9.93 8.76
C SER A 139 -5.67 11.42 9.10
N ASP A 140 -5.10 12.35 8.31
CA ASP A 140 -5.28 13.81 8.47
C ASP A 140 -6.58 14.36 7.88
#